data_AF-A0A1H3N7X1-F1
#
_entry.id   AF-A0A1H3N7X1-F1
#
_cell.length_a   1.000
_cell.length_b   1.000
_cell.length_c   1.000
_cell.angle_alpha   90.00
_cell.angle_beta   90.00
_cell.angle_gamma   90.00
#
_symmetry.space_group_name_H-M   'P 1'
#
loop_
_entity.id
_entity.type
_entity.pdbx_description
1 polymer ?
#
loop_
_entity_poly.entity_id
_entity_poly.type
_entity_poly.pdbx_seq_one_letter_code
_entity_poly.pdbx_strand_id
1 'polypeptide(L)'
;MDLRIRPRDLQTLQDAVVPEDTPERREAYTLGNFAQAKRCKNWDLRYRWDLLRASRLRLGGGMLARGDLNLYAYLNDRHIDDALRSIVPPLRVPDGNRSPYPEQQAGNAR
;
A
#
# COMPACT_ATOMS: atom_id res chain seq x y z
N MET A 1 3.85 -12.25 6.71
CA MET A 1 2.77 -11.26 6.81
C MET A 1 1.50 -12.03 7.10
N ASP A 2 0.86 -11.78 8.23
CA ASP A 2 -0.42 -12.42 8.60
C ASP A 2 -1.55 -11.59 7.97
N LEU A 3 -1.90 -11.93 6.73
CA LEU A 3 -2.95 -11.25 5.99
C LEU A 3 -4.31 -11.72 6.52
N ARG A 4 -4.93 -10.91 7.39
CA ARG A 4 -6.28 -11.17 7.93
C ARG A 4 -7.41 -10.86 6.95
N ILE A 5 -7.07 -10.40 5.75
CA ILE A 5 -8.03 -10.16 4.66
C ILE A 5 -8.47 -11.48 4.05
N ARG A 6 -9.76 -11.59 3.69
CA ARG A 6 -10.24 -12.78 3.00
C ARG A 6 -9.61 -12.86 1.62
N PRO A 7 -9.27 -14.07 1.13
CA PRO A 7 -8.65 -14.22 -0.19
C PRO A 7 -9.53 -13.70 -1.33
N ARG A 8 -10.87 -13.80 -1.21
CA ARG A 8 -11.81 -13.23 -2.18
C ARG A 8 -11.72 -11.70 -2.25
N ASP A 9 -11.71 -11.05 -1.09
CA ASP A 9 -11.60 -9.60 -0.99
C ASP A 9 -10.22 -9.13 -1.46
N LEU A 10 -9.16 -9.87 -1.12
CA LEU A 10 -7.81 -9.61 -1.62
C LEU A 10 -7.74 -9.71 -3.14
N GLN A 11 -8.41 -10.70 -3.74
CA GLN A 11 -8.43 -10.89 -5.19
C GLN A 11 -9.19 -9.75 -5.89
N THR A 12 -10.33 -9.30 -5.36
CA THR A 12 -11.02 -8.13 -5.92
C THR A 12 -10.19 -6.85 -5.78
N LEU A 13 -9.49 -6.68 -4.65
CA LEU A 13 -8.56 -5.56 -4.46
C LEU A 13 -7.43 -5.62 -5.50
N GLN A 14 -6.87 -6.80 -5.73
CA GLN A 14 -5.83 -7.02 -6.73
C GLN A 14 -6.33 -6.74 -8.15
N ASP A 15 -7.48 -7.28 -8.53
CA ASP A 15 -8.07 -7.10 -9.87
C ASP A 15 -8.35 -5.62 -10.20
N ALA A 16 -8.67 -4.82 -9.18
CA ALA A 16 -8.87 -3.38 -9.33
C ALA A 16 -7.56 -2.58 -9.36
N VAL A 17 -6.56 -2.96 -8.56
CA VAL A 17 -5.30 -2.22 -8.41
C VAL A 17 -4.28 -2.56 -9.49
N VAL A 18 -4.17 -3.83 -9.90
CA VAL A 18 -3.25 -4.31 -10.95
C VAL A 18 -3.38 -3.55 -12.27
N PRO A 19 -4.58 -3.31 -12.84
CA PRO A 19 -4.70 -2.56 -14.09
C PRO A 19 -4.31 -1.09 -13.94
N GLU A 20 -4.40 -0.53 -12.73
CA GLU A 20 -4.00 0.86 -12.45
C GLU A 20 -2.49 1.01 -12.18
N ASP A 21 -1.80 -0.06 -11.76
CA ASP A 21 -0.34 -0.15 -11.55
C ASP A 21 0.40 -0.18 -12.89
N THR A 22 0.28 0.93 -13.65
CA THR A 22 0.98 1.06 -14.93
C THR A 22 2.46 1.39 -14.71
N PRO A 23 3.36 0.85 -15.54
CA PRO A 23 4.79 1.13 -15.45
C PRO A 23 5.09 2.63 -15.61
N GLU A 24 4.33 3.33 -16.45
CA GLU A 24 4.44 4.79 -16.65
C GLU A 24 4.13 5.58 -15.38
N ARG A 25 3.09 5.19 -14.64
CA ARG A 25 2.78 5.80 -13.33
C ARG A 25 3.86 5.49 -12.31
N ARG A 26 4.32 4.25 -12.24
CA ARG A 26 5.40 3.85 -11.34
C ARG A 26 6.65 4.69 -11.60
N GLU A 27 7.04 4.84 -12.87
CA GLU A 27 8.20 5.65 -13.26
C GLU A 27 8.01 7.12 -12.89
N ALA A 28 6.86 7.72 -13.18
CA ALA A 28 6.57 9.11 -12.80
C ALA A 28 6.66 9.35 -11.28
N TYR A 29 6.19 8.39 -10.47
CA TYR A 29 6.31 8.46 -9.02
C TYR A 29 7.75 8.23 -8.54
N THR A 30 8.50 7.34 -9.17
CA THR A 30 9.92 7.10 -8.89
C THR A 30 10.78 8.32 -9.20
N LEU A 31 10.46 9.03 -10.28
CA LEU A 31 11.10 10.30 -10.67
C LEU A 31 10.66 11.48 -9.78
N GLY A 32 9.69 11.28 -8.87
CA GLY A 32 9.15 12.33 -8.02
C GLY A 32 8.33 13.37 -8.81
N ASN A 33 7.87 13.02 -10.01
CA ASN A 33 7.17 13.92 -10.93
C ASN A 33 5.67 14.04 -10.58
N PHE A 34 5.36 14.25 -9.30
CA PHE A 34 3.99 14.45 -8.83
C PHE A 34 3.89 15.63 -7.85
N ALA A 35 2.78 16.38 -7.93
CA ALA A 35 2.60 17.66 -7.24
C ALA A 35 2.71 17.60 -5.71
N GLN A 36 2.60 16.41 -5.10
CA GLN A 36 2.65 16.20 -3.65
C GLN A 36 3.98 15.62 -3.13
N ALA A 37 4.97 15.39 -4.01
CA ALA A 37 6.26 14.78 -3.63
C ALA A 37 6.96 15.51 -2.47
N LYS A 38 6.85 16.85 -2.43
CA LYS A 38 7.42 17.69 -1.37
C LYS A 38 6.72 17.58 0.00
N ARG A 39 5.48 17.07 0.07
CA ARG A 39 4.69 16.95 1.32
C ARG A 39 4.53 15.50 1.79
N CYS A 40 4.79 14.52 0.93
CA CYS A 40 4.66 13.12 1.26
C CYS A 40 5.96 12.57 1.89
N LYS A 41 5.90 12.19 3.18
CA LYS A 41 7.00 11.47 3.86
C LYS A 41 7.18 10.04 3.35
N ASN A 42 6.08 9.38 2.95
CA ASN A 42 6.07 8.00 2.45
C ASN A 42 5.49 7.97 1.04
N TRP A 43 6.36 7.97 0.03
CA TRP A 43 5.94 7.94 -1.38
C TRP A 43 5.29 6.61 -1.74
N ASP A 44 5.84 5.52 -1.22
CA ASP A 44 5.37 4.15 -1.40
C ASP A 44 3.94 3.94 -0.89
N LEU A 45 3.67 4.37 0.36
CA LEU A 45 2.32 4.37 0.92
C LEU A 45 1.40 5.25 0.08
N ARG A 46 1.83 6.47 -0.28
CA ARG A 46 0.98 7.37 -1.08
C ARG A 46 0.61 6.77 -2.42
N TYR A 47 1.57 6.13 -3.10
CA TYR A 47 1.36 5.48 -4.38
C TYR A 47 0.33 4.35 -4.29
N ARG A 48 0.45 3.45 -3.31
CA ARG A 48 -0.53 2.38 -3.08
C ARG A 48 -1.95 2.89 -2.88
N TRP A 49 -2.10 3.93 -2.05
CA TRP A 49 -3.40 4.55 -1.81
C TRP A 49 -3.93 5.34 -3.02
N ASP A 50 -3.04 5.90 -3.84
CA ASP A 50 -3.40 6.58 -5.07
C ASP A 50 -3.90 5.60 -6.13
N LEU A 51 -3.23 4.44 -6.29
CA LEU A 51 -3.68 3.35 -7.15
C LEU A 51 -5.04 2.83 -6.71
N LEU A 52 -5.24 2.60 -5.41
CA LEU A 52 -6.55 2.21 -4.88
C LEU A 52 -7.62 3.26 -5.18
N ARG A 53 -7.32 4.55 -5.04
CA ARG A 53 -8.26 5.63 -5.42
C ARG A 53 -8.51 5.67 -6.92
N ALA A 54 -7.49 5.46 -7.74
CA ALA A 54 -7.58 5.46 -9.19
C ALA A 54 -8.44 4.29 -9.71
N SER A 55 -8.35 3.14 -9.05
CA SER A 55 -9.20 1.96 -9.30
C SER A 55 -10.69 2.20 -8.99
N ARG A 56 -11.03 3.37 -8.42
CA ARG A 56 -12.38 3.77 -7.98
C ARG A 56 -13.01 2.79 -6.98
N LEU A 57 -12.22 1.86 -6.44
CA LEU A 57 -12.69 0.90 -5.47
C LEU A 57 -13.10 1.64 -4.19
N ARG A 58 -14.39 1.57 -3.87
CA ARG A 58 -14.91 2.17 -2.66
C ARG A 58 -14.75 1.19 -1.51
N LEU A 59 -13.87 1.53 -0.57
CA LEU A 59 -13.78 0.81 0.69
C LEU A 59 -14.92 1.27 1.61
N GLY A 60 -15.91 0.41 1.78
CA GLY A 60 -17.05 0.62 2.66
C GLY A 60 -16.64 0.50 4.12
N GLY A 61 -17.08 1.48 4.92
CA GLY A 61 -16.78 1.59 6.35
C GLY A 61 -17.97 2.17 7.10
N GLY A 62 -19.08 1.43 7.11
CA GLY A 62 -20.26 1.77 7.90
C GLY A 62 -21.58 1.62 7.14
N MET A 63 -22.68 1.70 7.89
CA MET A 63 -24.06 1.38 7.48
C MET A 63 -24.55 2.14 6.22
N LEU A 64 -23.90 3.25 5.84
CA LEU A 64 -24.26 4.09 4.69
C LEU A 64 -23.21 4.10 3.56
N ALA A 65 -22.02 3.54 3.79
CA ALA A 65 -20.96 3.47 2.80
C ALA A 65 -21.04 2.13 2.07
N ARG A 66 -21.97 2.00 1.11
CA ARG A 66 -21.96 0.90 0.11
C ARG A 66 -20.73 1.06 -0.78
N GLY A 67 -19.59 0.63 -0.27
CA GLY A 67 -18.41 0.39 -1.08
C GLY A 67 -18.45 -1.01 -1.70
N ASP A 68 -17.82 -1.19 -2.86
CA ASP A 68 -17.63 -2.50 -3.50
C ASP A 68 -16.95 -3.52 -2.58
N LEU A 69 -16.08 -3.05 -1.67
CA LEU A 69 -15.49 -3.87 -0.62
C LEU A 69 -15.70 -3.27 0.77
N ASN A 70 -16.34 -4.04 1.67
CA ASN A 70 -16.47 -3.70 3.08
C ASN A 70 -15.27 -4.17 3.91
N LEU A 71 -14.05 -3.76 3.52
CA LEU A 71 -12.84 -4.12 4.27
C LEU A 71 -12.88 -3.52 5.68
N TYR A 72 -13.31 -2.26 5.84
CA TYR A 72 -13.36 -1.61 7.16
C TYR A 72 -14.40 -2.19 8.11
N ALA A 73 -15.26 -3.10 7.65
CA ALA A 73 -16.16 -3.81 8.54
C ALA A 73 -15.42 -4.79 9.49
N TYR A 74 -14.22 -5.24 9.09
CA TYR A 74 -13.46 -6.23 9.86
C TYR A 74 -11.93 -6.04 9.79
N LEU A 75 -11.45 -5.06 9.03
CA LEU A 75 -10.04 -4.68 8.90
C LEU A 75 -9.83 -3.20 9.24
N ASN A 76 -8.59 -2.85 9.54
CA ASN A 76 -8.15 -1.48 9.75
C ASN A 76 -7.26 -1.04 8.58
N ASP A 77 -7.02 0.26 8.47
CA ASP A 77 -6.09 0.87 7.51
C ASP A 77 -4.75 0.13 7.43
N ARG A 78 -4.17 -0.28 8.56
CA ARG A 78 -2.94 -1.08 8.62
C ARG A 78 -3.03 -2.43 7.90
N HIS A 79 -4.15 -3.14 8.03
CA HIS A 79 -4.33 -4.43 7.35
C HIS A 79 -4.53 -4.24 5.84
N ILE A 80 -5.23 -3.16 5.45
CA ILE A 80 -5.41 -2.79 4.05
C ILE A 80 -4.06 -2.38 3.44
N ASP A 81 -3.25 -1.61 4.16
CA ASP A 81 -1.89 -1.25 3.75
C ASP A 81 -1.00 -2.48 3.55
N ASP A 82 -1.06 -3.47 4.45
CA ASP A 82 -0.31 -4.72 4.33
C ASP A 82 -0.77 -5.53 3.09
N ALA A 83 -2.08 -5.56 2.81
CA ALA A 83 -2.62 -6.17 1.60
C ALA A 83 -2.15 -5.45 0.32
N LEU A 84 -2.23 -4.12 0.29
CA LEU A 84 -1.75 -3.30 -0.83
C LEU A 84 -0.24 -3.45 -1.02
N ARG A 85 0.52 -3.60 0.07
CA ARG A 85 1.97 -3.86 0.04
C ARG A 85 2.32 -5.23 -0.53
N SER A 86 1.46 -6.22 -0.32
CA SER A 86 1.64 -7.53 -0.93
C SER A 86 1.28 -7.54 -2.42
N ILE A 87 0.37 -6.67 -2.88
CA ILE A 87 -0.06 -6.58 -4.28
C ILE A 87 0.88 -5.69 -5.10
N VAL A 88 1.21 -4.50 -4.60
CA VAL A 88 1.96 -3.47 -5.31
C VAL A 88 3.42 -3.50 -4.85
N PRO A 89 4.36 -3.86 -5.74
CA PRO A 89 5.78 -3.78 -5.45
C PRO A 89 6.20 -2.37 -5.04
N PRO A 90 7.16 -2.22 -4.11
CA PRO A 90 7.61 -0.92 -3.69
C PRO A 90 8.21 -0.12 -4.85
N LEU A 91 7.89 1.17 -4.92
CA LEU A 91 8.39 2.09 -5.97
C LEU A 91 9.93 2.17 -6.01
N ARG A 92 10.57 1.92 -4.86
CA ARG A 92 12.03 1.92 -4.70
C ARG A 92 12.52 0.54 -4.35
N VAL A 93 13.36 0.00 -5.23
CA VAL A 93 14.51 -0.82 -4.83
C VAL A 93 15.77 -0.17 -5.38
N PRO A 94 16.39 0.78 -4.67
CA PRO A 94 17.83 0.89 -4.70
C PRO A 94 18.37 -0.09 -3.67
N ASP A 95 19.13 -1.05 -4.15
CA ASP A 95 20.23 -1.69 -3.45
C ASP A 95 20.70 -0.93 -2.18
N GLY A 96 20.74 -1.64 -1.05
CA GLY A 96 21.53 -1.26 0.13
C GLY A 96 21.08 -0.02 0.93
N ASN A 97 20.78 -0.24 2.20
CA ASN A 97 21.04 0.75 3.26
C ASN A 97 20.05 1.93 3.40
N ARG A 98 18.81 1.63 3.81
CA ARG A 98 18.07 2.43 4.80
C ARG A 98 16.91 1.62 5.37
N SER A 99 17.22 0.74 6.32
CA SER A 99 16.23 0.22 7.25
C SER A 99 15.73 1.38 8.13
N PRO A 100 14.42 1.65 8.25
CA PRO A 100 13.88 2.59 9.23
C PRO A 100 13.85 2.01 10.65
N TYR A 101 14.29 0.77 10.85
CA TYR A 101 14.44 0.16 12.16
C TYR A 101 15.92 0.20 12.54
N PRO A 102 16.33 0.97 13.57
CA PRO A 102 17.61 0.70 14.20
C PRO A 102 17.54 -0.74 14.70
N GLU A 103 18.39 -1.59 14.13
CA GLU A 103 18.72 -2.88 14.70
C GLU A 103 19.03 -2.64 16.18
N GLN A 104 18.12 -3.05 17.05
CA GLN A 104 18.39 -3.15 18.47
C GLN A 104 19.45 -4.25 18.59
N GLN A 105 20.71 -3.83 18.54
CA GLN A 105 21.85 -4.70 18.68
C GLN A 105 21.84 -5.23 20.11
N ALA A 106 21.20 -6.39 20.28
CA ALA A 106 21.28 -7.21 21.46
C ALA A 106 22.70 -7.80 21.53
N GLY A 107 23.66 -6.97 21.90
CA GLY A 107 25.01 -7.36 22.27
C GLY A 107 25.02 -7.92 23.67
N ASN A 108 24.57 -9.17 23.82
CA ASN A 108 24.96 -10.02 24.94
C ASN A 108 26.37 -10.57 24.70
N ALA A 109 27.07 -10.87 25.80
CA ALA A 109 28.35 -11.56 25.93
C ALA A 109 29.63 -10.69 25.85
N ARG A 110 30.13 -10.25 27.01
CA ARG A 110 31.11 -11.02 27.79
C ARG A 110 31.32 -10.41 29.18
#